data_AF-A0A2M6YQA9-F1
#
_entry.id   AF-A0A2M6YQA9-F1
#
_cell.length_a   1.000
_cell.length_b   1.000
_cell.length_c   1.000
_cell.angle_alpha   90.00
_cell.angle_beta   90.00
_cell.angle_gamma   90.00
#
_symmetry.space_group_name_H-M   'P 1'
#
loop_
_entity.id
_entity.type
_entity.pdbx_description
1 polymer ?
#
loop_
_entity_poly.entity_id
_entity_poly.type
_entity_poly.pdbx_seq_one_letter_code
_entity_poly.pdbx_strand_id
1 'polypeptide(L)'
;QKAALLRRWQTEEEILQQDKISRLPEELVNILDKTIKDLVFSPDETKILYTATASASIPKELIPPLPGASTQPEERELQSGKTYVYDLKEDRNFAIDLPEETKASWFPTSKHLFLVQNDKISIREYDNTNQVNLYAGPFENSFAFTFPSGNRLLILASLSKDTPPNLYSITLR
;
A
#
# COMPACT_ATOMS: atom_id res chain seq x y z
N GLN A 1 -25.98 5.18 20.45
CA GLN A 1 -25.63 6.30 19.55
C GLN A 1 -24.25 6.12 18.91
N LYS A 2 -23.13 6.01 19.65
CA LYS A 2 -21.77 5.78 19.09
C LYS A 2 -21.66 4.55 18.16
N ALA A 3 -22.20 3.40 18.57
CA ALA A 3 -22.16 2.18 17.77
C ALA A 3 -22.93 2.30 16.43
N ALA A 4 -24.04 3.02 16.43
CA ALA A 4 -24.81 3.27 15.21
C ALA A 4 -24.08 4.20 14.24
N LEU A 5 -23.38 5.22 14.75
CA LEU A 5 -22.55 6.11 13.94
C LEU A 5 -21.37 5.35 13.32
N LEU A 6 -20.66 4.54 14.11
CA LEU A 6 -19.55 3.73 13.62
C LEU A 6 -20.00 2.77 12.52
N ARG A 7 -21.13 2.08 12.72
CA ARG A 7 -21.69 1.17 11.73
C ARG A 7 -22.06 1.90 10.44
N ARG A 8 -22.63 3.10 10.54
CA ARG A 8 -22.95 3.92 9.37
C ARG A 8 -21.69 4.30 8.58
N TRP A 9 -20.62 4.72 9.25
CA TRP A 9 -19.36 5.06 8.59
C TRP A 9 -18.75 3.86 7.89
N GLN A 10 -18.75 2.68 8.54
CA GLN A 10 -18.29 1.43 7.93
C GLN A 10 -19.09 1.10 6.66
N THR A 11 -20.42 1.25 6.70
CA THR A 11 -21.26 1.04 5.50
C THR A 11 -20.97 2.06 4.41
N GLU A 12 -20.75 3.34 4.74
CA GLU A 12 -20.36 4.37 3.76
C GLU A 12 -18.99 4.05 3.12
N GLU A 13 -18.01 3.59 3.90
CA GLU A 13 -16.71 3.14 3.40
C GLU A 13 -16.84 1.92 2.49
N GLU A 14 -17.64 0.91 2.86
CA GLU A 14 -17.89 -0.27 2.05
C GLU A 14 -18.53 0.09 0.70
N ILE A 15 -19.52 0.99 0.69
CA ILE A 15 -20.15 1.47 -0.55
C ILE A 15 -19.13 2.16 -1.45
N LEU A 16 -18.29 3.05 -0.88
CA LEU A 16 -17.25 3.73 -1.65
C LEU A 16 -16.21 2.75 -2.22
N GLN A 17 -15.82 1.74 -1.45
CA GLN A 17 -14.88 0.72 -1.94
C GLN A 17 -15.50 -0.11 -3.08
N GLN A 18 -16.76 -0.52 -2.95
CA GLN A 18 -17.47 -1.26 -3.99
C GLN A 18 -17.64 -0.43 -5.27
N ASP A 19 -17.94 0.86 -5.13
CA ASP A 19 -18.03 1.77 -6.28
C ASP A 19 -16.67 1.86 -7.01
N LYS A 20 -15.55 1.94 -6.29
CA LYS A 20 -14.21 1.92 -6.91
C LYS A 20 -13.91 0.62 -7.64
N ILE A 21 -14.21 -0.53 -7.02
CA ILE A 21 -13.99 -1.86 -7.62
C ILE A 21 -14.85 -2.04 -8.87
N SER A 22 -16.10 -1.55 -8.86
CA SER A 22 -17.00 -1.68 -10.01
C SER A 22 -16.58 -0.91 -11.27
N ARG A 23 -15.66 0.05 -11.13
CA ARG A 23 -15.08 0.82 -12.25
C ARG A 23 -13.89 0.14 -12.91
N LEU A 24 -13.40 -0.95 -12.33
CA LEU A 24 -12.27 -1.70 -12.87
C LEU A 24 -12.73 -2.59 -14.05
N PRO A 25 -11.82 -2.98 -14.97
CA PRO A 25 -12.13 -3.96 -16.00
C PRO A 25 -12.69 -5.26 -15.41
N GLU A 26 -13.72 -5.83 -16.03
CA GLU A 26 -14.43 -7.03 -15.53
C GLU A 26 -13.48 -8.21 -15.30
N GLU A 27 -12.52 -8.42 -16.20
CA GLU A 27 -11.50 -9.46 -16.06
C GLU A 27 -10.60 -9.25 -14.83
N LEU A 28 -10.24 -7.99 -14.53
CA LEU A 28 -9.46 -7.67 -13.34
C LEU A 28 -10.29 -7.94 -12.07
N VAL A 29 -11.53 -7.47 -12.01
CA VAL A 29 -12.44 -7.70 -10.86
C VAL A 29 -12.58 -9.21 -10.58
N ASN A 30 -12.79 -10.01 -11.62
CA ASN A 30 -12.91 -11.46 -11.48
C ASN A 30 -11.69 -12.13 -10.82
N ILE A 31 -10.49 -11.58 -11.03
CA ILE A 31 -9.26 -12.03 -10.37
C ILE A 31 -9.21 -11.51 -8.94
N LEU A 32 -9.49 -10.21 -8.74
CA LEU A 32 -9.41 -9.56 -7.44
C LEU A 32 -10.38 -10.19 -6.41
N ASP A 33 -11.61 -10.48 -6.80
CA ASP A 33 -12.65 -10.99 -5.89
C ASP A 33 -12.33 -12.38 -5.31
N LYS A 34 -11.58 -13.20 -6.05
CA LYS A 34 -11.37 -14.62 -5.71
C LYS A 34 -10.02 -14.90 -5.07
N THR A 35 -9.02 -14.10 -5.41
CA THR A 35 -7.61 -14.48 -5.21
C THR A 35 -6.80 -13.48 -4.42
N ILE A 36 -7.44 -12.48 -3.82
CA ILE A 36 -6.75 -11.34 -3.20
C ILE A 36 -7.37 -10.97 -1.84
N LYS A 37 -6.55 -10.39 -0.98
CA LYS A 37 -6.91 -9.74 0.29
C LYS A 37 -6.19 -8.41 0.45
N ASP A 38 -6.58 -7.64 1.45
CA ASP A 38 -5.93 -6.38 1.85
C ASP A 38 -5.78 -5.39 0.69
N LEU A 39 -6.82 -5.33 -0.17
CA LEU A 39 -6.87 -4.44 -1.33
C LEU A 39 -6.99 -2.99 -0.87
N VAL A 40 -6.04 -2.14 -1.28
CA VAL A 40 -6.03 -0.71 -0.94
C VAL A 40 -5.64 0.12 -2.15
N PHE A 41 -6.52 1.04 -2.54
CA PHE A 41 -6.24 2.03 -3.57
C PHE A 41 -5.19 3.06 -3.12
N SER A 42 -4.36 3.52 -4.06
CA SER A 42 -3.52 4.69 -3.85
C SER A 42 -4.37 5.93 -3.55
N PRO A 43 -3.81 6.97 -2.90
CA PRO A 43 -4.53 8.21 -2.61
C PRO A 43 -5.19 8.88 -3.83
N ASP A 44 -4.62 8.69 -5.02
CA ASP A 44 -5.17 9.19 -6.29
C ASP A 44 -6.00 8.16 -7.07
N GLU A 45 -6.21 6.97 -6.50
CA GLU A 45 -6.98 5.85 -7.06
C GLU A 45 -6.45 5.30 -8.40
N THR A 46 -5.19 5.57 -8.72
CA THR A 46 -4.57 5.11 -9.98
C THR A 46 -3.85 3.77 -9.86
N LYS A 47 -3.64 3.29 -8.63
CA LYS A 47 -2.94 2.04 -8.33
C LYS A 47 -3.64 1.29 -7.22
N ILE A 48 -3.42 -0.02 -7.18
CA ILE A 48 -3.98 -0.92 -6.18
C ILE A 48 -2.84 -1.69 -5.55
N LEU A 49 -2.66 -1.55 -4.24
CA LEU A 49 -1.82 -2.42 -3.43
C LEU A 49 -2.67 -3.59 -2.96
N TYR A 50 -2.16 -4.81 -3.07
CA TYR A 50 -2.92 -5.99 -2.67
C TYR A 50 -2.03 -7.20 -2.35
N THR A 51 -2.58 -8.19 -1.65
CA THR A 51 -1.88 -9.46 -1.37
C THR A 51 -2.63 -10.63 -1.99
N ALA A 52 -1.96 -11.44 -2.79
CA ALA A 52 -2.55 -12.63 -3.39
C ALA A 52 -2.76 -13.73 -2.33
N THR A 53 -3.92 -14.38 -2.34
CA THR A 53 -4.28 -15.51 -1.48
C THR A 53 -4.13 -16.85 -2.20
N ALA A 54 -4.07 -16.85 -3.54
CA ALA A 54 -3.88 -18.04 -4.37
C ALA A 54 -3.04 -17.69 -5.62
N SER A 55 -2.59 -18.70 -6.35
CA SER A 55 -1.96 -18.49 -7.66
C SER A 55 -3.00 -18.15 -8.72
N ALA A 56 -2.69 -17.18 -9.58
CA ALA A 56 -3.53 -16.74 -10.68
C ALA A 56 -2.68 -16.04 -11.75
N SER A 57 -3.18 -15.92 -12.98
CA SER A 57 -2.51 -15.18 -14.05
C SER A 57 -3.37 -13.98 -14.43
N ILE A 58 -2.79 -12.78 -14.43
CA ILE A 58 -3.45 -11.57 -14.92
C ILE A 58 -3.26 -11.51 -16.44
N PRO A 59 -4.34 -11.45 -17.24
CA PRO A 59 -4.21 -11.29 -18.69
C PRO A 59 -3.61 -9.93 -19.05
N LYS A 60 -3.08 -9.82 -20.26
CA LYS A 60 -2.53 -8.56 -20.80
C LYS A 60 -3.60 -7.79 -21.56
N GLU A 61 -3.34 -6.50 -21.78
CA GLU A 61 -4.17 -5.62 -22.61
C GLU A 61 -5.56 -5.39 -22.01
N LEU A 62 -5.65 -5.40 -20.68
CA LEU A 62 -6.86 -5.03 -19.94
C LEU A 62 -7.18 -3.54 -20.08
N ILE A 63 -6.14 -2.72 -20.31
CA ILE A 63 -6.24 -1.27 -20.47
C ILE A 63 -5.37 -0.87 -21.67
N PRO A 64 -5.84 0.05 -22.53
CA PRO A 64 -5.07 0.50 -23.69
C PRO A 64 -3.69 1.05 -23.29
N PRO A 65 -2.61 0.66 -23.99
CA PRO A 65 -1.27 1.08 -23.63
C PRO A 65 -1.04 2.58 -23.85
N LEU A 66 -0.27 3.20 -22.96
CA LEU A 66 0.16 4.59 -23.07
C LEU A 66 1.54 4.70 -23.74
N PRO A 67 1.80 5.75 -24.53
CA PRO A 67 3.14 6.02 -25.04
C PRO A 67 4.09 6.34 -23.88
N GLY A 68 5.26 5.71 -23.86
CA GLY A 68 6.26 5.94 -22.80
C GLY A 68 5.92 5.27 -21.47
N ALA A 69 5.15 4.18 -21.47
CA ALA A 69 4.92 3.36 -20.29
C ALA A 69 6.23 2.87 -19.65
N SER A 70 6.17 2.54 -18.35
CA SER A 70 7.31 2.03 -17.60
C SER A 70 7.99 0.86 -18.31
N THR A 71 9.32 0.82 -18.27
CA THR A 71 10.10 -0.33 -18.79
C THR A 71 10.43 -1.34 -17.69
N GLN A 72 9.99 -1.11 -16.45
CA GLN A 72 10.29 -2.02 -15.35
C GLN A 72 9.61 -3.39 -15.56
N PRO A 73 10.26 -4.49 -15.15
CA PRO A 73 9.68 -5.82 -15.24
C PRO A 73 8.36 -5.92 -14.48
N GLU A 74 7.34 -6.49 -15.11
CA GLU A 74 6.07 -6.83 -14.46
C GLU A 74 6.03 -8.32 -14.08
N GLU A 75 5.22 -8.67 -13.08
CA GLU A 75 4.92 -10.05 -12.66
C GLU A 75 3.41 -10.25 -12.66
N ARG A 76 2.87 -10.91 -13.69
CA ARG A 76 1.43 -11.21 -13.81
C ARG A 76 1.03 -12.58 -13.28
N GLU A 77 2.01 -13.44 -13.03
CA GLU A 77 1.81 -14.75 -12.41
C GLU A 77 1.83 -14.58 -10.89
N LEU A 78 0.64 -14.50 -10.29
CA LEU A 78 0.47 -14.32 -8.86
C LEU A 78 0.85 -15.60 -8.11
N GLN A 79 1.42 -15.38 -6.93
CA GLN A 79 1.79 -16.41 -5.98
C GLN A 79 1.16 -16.10 -4.63
N SER A 80 0.57 -17.12 -4.01
CA SER A 80 -0.08 -16.99 -2.69
C SER A 80 0.89 -16.41 -1.66
N GLY A 81 0.42 -15.45 -0.87
CA GLY A 81 1.18 -14.77 0.18
C GLY A 81 2.02 -13.59 -0.27
N LYS A 82 2.25 -13.40 -1.58
CA LYS A 82 3.00 -12.24 -2.10
C LYS A 82 2.12 -10.99 -2.25
N THR A 83 2.75 -9.84 -2.08
CA THR A 83 2.15 -8.52 -2.25
C THR A 83 2.53 -7.93 -3.60
N TYR A 84 1.58 -7.22 -4.22
CA TYR A 84 1.75 -6.62 -5.54
C TYR A 84 1.16 -5.21 -5.56
N VAL A 85 1.63 -4.41 -6.52
CA VAL A 85 0.96 -3.18 -6.94
C VAL A 85 0.55 -3.31 -8.40
N TYR A 86 -0.74 -3.13 -8.66
CA TYR A 86 -1.27 -3.00 -10.01
C TYR A 86 -1.46 -1.52 -10.38
N ASP A 87 -0.92 -1.10 -11.52
CA ASP A 87 -1.08 0.23 -12.09
C ASP A 87 -2.26 0.24 -13.08
N LEU A 88 -3.32 0.94 -12.72
CA LEU A 88 -4.56 1.05 -13.51
C LEU A 88 -4.41 1.98 -14.72
N LYS A 89 -3.31 2.74 -14.84
CA LYS A 89 -3.07 3.59 -16.01
C LYS A 89 -2.25 2.89 -17.07
N GLU A 90 -1.30 2.06 -16.65
CA GLU A 90 -0.37 1.40 -17.57
C GLU A 90 -0.72 -0.06 -17.85
N ASP A 91 -1.73 -0.62 -17.16
CA ASP A 91 -1.99 -2.07 -17.10
C ASP A 91 -0.68 -2.80 -16.83
N ARG A 92 -0.14 -2.65 -15.63
CA ARG A 92 1.10 -3.32 -15.20
C ARG A 92 0.97 -3.80 -13.78
N ASN A 93 1.58 -4.95 -13.48
CA ASN A 93 1.60 -5.50 -12.14
C ASN A 93 3.03 -5.68 -11.64
N PHE A 94 3.35 -5.14 -10.48
CA PHE A 94 4.69 -5.19 -9.89
C PHE A 94 4.66 -5.99 -8.60
N ALA A 95 5.50 -7.03 -8.50
CA ALA A 95 5.70 -7.73 -7.24
C ALA A 95 6.49 -6.85 -6.27
N ILE A 96 6.03 -6.79 -5.02
CA ILE A 96 6.67 -6.00 -3.96
C ILE A 96 7.40 -6.96 -3.02
N ASP A 97 8.72 -6.87 -3.03
CA ASP A 97 9.55 -7.70 -2.15
C ASP A 97 9.53 -7.17 -0.72
N LEU A 98 8.60 -7.69 0.09
CA LEU A 98 8.49 -7.34 1.50
C LEU A 98 9.28 -8.36 2.34
N PRO A 99 10.33 -7.93 3.06
CA PRO A 99 10.95 -8.77 4.08
C PRO A 99 9.92 -9.20 5.13
N GLU A 100 10.20 -10.29 5.84
CA GLU A 100 9.33 -10.78 6.92
C GLU A 100 8.97 -9.65 7.91
N GLU A 101 7.73 -9.68 8.39
CA GLU A 101 7.15 -8.70 9.33
C GLU A 101 7.06 -7.25 8.80
N THR A 102 7.35 -7.00 7.52
CA THR A 102 7.18 -5.65 6.92
C THR A 102 5.71 -5.34 6.68
N LYS A 103 5.23 -4.23 7.24
CA LYS A 103 3.92 -3.67 6.89
C LYS A 103 4.09 -2.66 5.77
N ALA A 104 3.32 -2.84 4.70
CA ALA A 104 3.26 -1.91 3.58
C ALA A 104 1.93 -1.14 3.59
N SER A 105 1.99 0.15 3.34
CA SER A 105 0.84 1.00 3.10
C SER A 105 1.19 2.07 2.06
N TRP A 106 0.20 2.78 1.54
CA TRP A 106 0.50 3.90 0.64
C TRP A 106 1.16 5.07 1.37
N PHE A 107 2.19 5.63 0.76
CA PHE A 107 2.65 6.99 1.07
C PHE A 107 1.74 8.00 0.35
N PRO A 108 1.52 9.22 0.89
CA PRO A 108 0.54 10.18 0.33
C PRO A 108 0.81 10.64 -1.11
N THR A 109 1.99 10.37 -1.66
CA THR A 109 2.37 10.73 -3.04
C THR A 109 1.73 9.85 -4.12
N SER A 110 1.09 8.74 -3.75
CA SER A 110 0.61 7.68 -4.68
C SER A 110 1.70 7.01 -5.53
N LYS A 111 2.97 7.40 -5.36
CA LYS A 111 4.14 6.83 -6.06
C LYS A 111 4.99 5.94 -5.18
N HIS A 112 4.82 6.04 -3.88
CA HIS A 112 5.64 5.28 -2.93
C HIS A 112 4.77 4.46 -2.00
N LEU A 113 5.30 3.31 -1.62
CA LEU A 113 4.85 2.53 -0.48
C LEU A 113 5.65 2.96 0.74
N PHE A 114 4.94 3.16 1.84
CA PHE A 114 5.48 3.32 3.17
C PHE A 114 5.68 1.94 3.80
N LEU A 115 6.92 1.63 4.16
CA LEU A 115 7.34 0.33 4.65
C LEU A 115 7.80 0.45 6.10
N VAL A 116 7.08 -0.21 7.00
CA VAL A 116 7.42 -0.28 8.43
C VAL A 116 8.00 -1.65 8.72
N GLN A 117 9.26 -1.66 9.15
CA GLN A 117 10.04 -2.85 9.51
C GLN A 117 10.50 -2.72 10.95
N ASN A 118 10.99 -3.81 11.53
CA ASN A 118 11.57 -3.77 12.87
C ASN A 118 12.70 -2.71 12.94
N ASP A 119 12.49 -1.69 13.76
CA ASP A 119 13.40 -0.56 14.01
C ASP A 119 13.82 0.23 12.75
N LYS A 120 13.07 0.10 11.64
CA LYS A 120 13.34 0.88 10.43
C LYS A 120 12.06 1.26 9.68
N ILE A 121 12.02 2.50 9.23
CA ILE A 121 10.96 3.03 8.36
C ILE A 121 11.61 3.45 7.06
N SER A 122 11.04 3.00 5.95
CA SER A 122 11.50 3.36 4.61
C SER A 122 10.33 3.65 3.69
N ILE A 123 10.61 4.29 2.57
CA ILE A 123 9.70 4.37 1.44
C ILE A 123 10.34 3.69 0.24
N ARG A 124 9.53 3.11 -0.62
CA ARG A 124 9.96 2.49 -1.88
C ARG A 124 9.00 2.89 -2.98
N GLU A 125 9.47 3.06 -4.21
CA GLU A 125 8.57 3.27 -5.33
C GLU A 125 7.66 2.05 -5.54
N TYR A 126 6.48 2.31 -6.09
CA TYR A 126 5.42 1.30 -6.26
C TYR A 126 5.81 0.16 -7.21
N ASP A 127 6.82 0.37 -8.05
CA ASP A 127 7.37 -0.62 -8.98
C ASP A 127 8.51 -1.45 -8.38
N ASN A 128 8.63 -1.43 -7.04
CA ASN A 128 9.64 -2.12 -6.25
C ASN A 128 11.07 -1.57 -6.42
N THR A 129 11.22 -0.37 -7.00
CA THR A 129 12.53 0.28 -7.16
C THR A 129 12.75 1.41 -6.15
N ASN A 130 13.97 1.99 -6.16
CA ASN A 130 14.28 3.25 -5.47
C ASN A 130 13.84 3.32 -3.99
N GLN A 131 14.36 2.41 -3.16
CA GLN A 131 14.11 2.44 -1.73
C GLN A 131 14.96 3.48 -1.00
N VAL A 132 14.33 4.26 -0.12
CA VAL A 132 14.98 5.27 0.73
C VAL A 132 14.59 5.04 2.20
N ASN A 133 15.58 5.02 3.08
CA ASN A 133 15.35 4.92 4.53
C ASN A 133 14.99 6.31 5.08
N LEU A 134 13.85 6.41 5.78
CA LEU A 134 13.39 7.65 6.40
C LEU A 134 13.77 7.72 7.88
N TYR A 135 13.80 6.59 8.56
CA TYR A 135 14.15 6.50 9.98
C TYR A 135 14.74 5.13 10.31
N ALA A 136 15.72 5.11 11.21
CA ALA A 136 16.29 3.89 11.77
C ALA A 136 16.56 4.13 13.27
N GLY A 137 16.05 3.25 14.12
CA GLY A 137 16.08 3.39 15.57
C GLY A 137 14.85 2.77 16.22
N PRO A 138 14.78 2.78 17.57
CA PRO A 138 13.68 2.16 18.30
C PRO A 138 12.37 2.93 18.08
N PHE A 139 11.30 2.20 17.82
CA PHE A 139 9.91 2.68 17.84
C PHE A 139 8.93 1.49 17.92
N GLU A 140 7.67 1.78 18.23
CA GLU A 140 6.61 0.78 18.21
C GLU A 140 6.17 0.50 16.76
N ASN A 141 6.48 -0.69 16.22
CA ASN A 141 6.20 -1.05 14.82
C ASN A 141 4.70 -1.04 14.45
N SER A 142 3.81 -1.06 15.45
CA SER A 142 2.37 -0.91 15.27
C SER A 142 1.91 0.55 15.17
N PHE A 143 2.80 1.50 15.44
CA PHE A 143 2.52 2.92 15.56
C PHE A 143 3.54 3.77 14.78
N ALA A 144 3.46 3.67 13.46
CA ALA A 144 4.19 4.51 12.53
C ALA A 144 3.25 4.95 11.40
N PHE A 145 3.09 6.26 11.23
CA PHE A 145 2.14 6.84 10.27
C PHE A 145 2.75 8.01 9.52
N THR A 146 2.30 8.21 8.29
CA THR A 146 2.66 9.37 7.47
C THR A 146 1.60 10.45 7.61
N PHE A 147 2.01 11.70 7.74
CA PHE A 147 1.07 12.81 7.63
C PHE A 147 0.56 12.94 6.18
N PRO A 148 -0.69 13.37 5.94
CA PRO A 148 -1.23 13.53 4.58
C PRO A 148 -0.39 14.46 3.67
N SER A 149 0.33 15.42 4.25
CA SER A 149 1.26 16.30 3.54
C SER A 149 2.52 15.59 3.01
N GLY A 150 2.80 14.36 3.44
CA GLY A 150 3.98 13.60 3.04
C GLY A 150 5.32 14.16 3.55
N ASN A 151 5.32 15.21 4.36
CA ASN A 151 6.54 15.87 4.86
C ASN A 151 6.89 15.51 6.31
N ARG A 152 6.08 14.67 6.96
CA ARG A 152 6.29 14.26 8.35
C ARG A 152 5.84 12.83 8.60
N LEU A 153 6.45 12.21 9.59
CA LEU A 153 6.05 10.95 10.18
C LEU A 153 5.59 11.17 11.62
N LEU A 154 4.64 10.37 12.09
CA LEU A 154 4.29 10.22 13.50
C LEU A 154 4.72 8.84 13.96
N ILE A 155 5.55 8.78 15.00
CA ILE A 155 5.98 7.51 15.61
C ILE A 155 5.76 7.54 17.13
N LEU A 156 5.61 6.36 17.73
CA LEU A 156 5.67 6.17 19.17
C LEU A 156 7.02 5.54 19.50
N ALA A 157 7.85 6.21 20.28
CA ALA A 157 9.22 5.75 20.56
C ALA A 157 9.65 6.10 21.99
N SER A 158 10.69 5.42 22.48
CA SER A 158 11.40 5.80 23.69
C SER A 158 12.85 6.15 23.33
N LEU A 159 13.22 7.41 23.51
CA LEU A 159 14.53 7.93 23.08
C LEU A 159 15.63 7.77 24.15
N SER A 160 15.30 7.28 25.35
CA SER A 160 16.22 7.14 26.45
C SER A 160 15.92 5.90 27.27
N LYS A 161 16.94 5.36 27.93
CA LYS A 161 16.77 4.24 28.86
C LYS A 161 15.85 4.70 30.01
N ASP A 162 14.86 3.89 30.33
CA ASP A 162 13.89 4.11 31.41
C ASP A 162 12.87 5.26 31.19
N THR A 163 12.71 5.78 29.97
CA THR A 163 11.60 6.68 29.64
C THR A 163 10.41 5.93 29.05
N PRO A 164 9.15 6.26 29.45
CA PRO A 164 7.98 5.70 28.78
C PRO A 164 7.91 6.18 27.32
N PRO A 165 7.32 5.39 26.42
CA PRO A 165 7.14 5.81 25.03
C PRO A 165 6.34 7.10 24.92
N ASN A 166 6.73 7.97 23.98
CA ASN A 166 6.02 9.21 23.67
C ASN A 166 5.85 9.40 22.16
N LEU A 167 4.94 10.29 21.77
CA LEU A 167 4.67 10.62 20.37
C LEU A 167 5.73 11.60 19.85
N TYR A 168 6.36 11.23 18.74
CA TYR A 168 7.33 12.07 18.04
C TYR A 168 6.88 12.33 16.62
N SER A 169 7.00 13.59 16.19
CA SER A 169 6.86 13.96 14.78
C SER A 169 8.25 14.15 14.17
N ILE A 170 8.56 13.35 13.16
CA ILE A 170 9.82 13.46 12.40
C ILE A 170 9.52 14.25 11.13
N THR A 171 10.29 15.31 10.87
CA THR A 171 10.18 16.08 9.62
C THR A 171 11.07 15.46 8.55
N LEU A 172 10.48 15.17 7.38
CA LEU A 172 11.18 14.71 6.20
C LEU A 172 11.65 15.94 5.41
N ARG A 173 12.92 15.93 4.97
CA ARG A 173 13.53 16.99 4.18
C ARG A 173 13.95 16.46 2.82
#